data_AF-A0A6P7U3D7-F1
#
_entry.id   AF-A0A6P7U3D7-F1
#
_cell.length_a   1.000
_cell.length_b   1.000
_cell.length_c   1.000
_cell.angle_alpha   90.00
_cell.angle_beta   90.00
_cell.angle_gamma   90.00
#
_symmetry.space_group_name_H-M   'P 1'
#
loop_
_entity.id
_entity.type
_entity.pdbx_description
1 polymer ?
#
loop_
_entity_poly.entity_id
_entity_poly.type
_entity_poly.pdbx_seq_one_letter_code
_entity_poly.pdbx_strand_id
1 'polypeptide(L)'
;MELPIDATAKSDVRAAIRLLNAKGIKPIEIPHQLTEVYGKSCMDIKNVRKWCRDFVVGHTEIHLEDRSGRPSISDETVEMVEQILRENRRITLDDLRILVPEVSRSTIHRALSEKLQYQKVCARWVPRMLTEKP
;
A
#
# COMPACT_ATOMS: atom_id res chain seq x y z
N MET A 1 -31.95 -2.99 23.53
CA MET A 1 -31.31 -1.74 23.94
C MET A 1 -30.56 -1.27 22.70
N GLU A 2 -31.13 -0.30 22.00
CA GLU A 2 -30.57 0.18 20.73
C GLU A 2 -29.26 0.93 21.02
N LEU A 3 -28.22 0.62 20.26
CA LEU A 3 -26.92 1.28 20.40
C LEU A 3 -27.01 2.67 19.76
N PRO A 4 -26.59 3.75 20.46
CA PRO A 4 -26.72 5.12 19.95
C PRO A 4 -26.01 5.40 18.62
N ILE A 5 -25.02 4.58 18.23
CA ILE A 5 -24.28 4.75 16.97
C ILE A 5 -24.01 3.38 16.34
N ASP A 6 -24.62 3.10 15.19
CA ASP A 6 -24.70 1.74 14.58
C ASP A 6 -23.59 1.44 13.54
N ALA A 7 -22.77 2.42 13.18
CA ALA A 7 -21.64 2.23 12.26
C ALA A 7 -20.54 3.23 12.53
N THR A 8 -19.51 2.85 13.29
CA THR A 8 -18.47 3.79 13.69
C THR A 8 -17.14 3.41 13.11
N ALA A 9 -16.63 4.29 12.26
CA ALA A 9 -15.30 4.15 11.71
C ALA A 9 -14.31 3.99 12.87
N LYS A 10 -13.25 3.19 12.68
CA LYS A 10 -12.24 2.97 13.72
C LYS A 10 -11.62 4.28 14.23
N SER A 11 -11.65 5.34 13.42
CA SER A 11 -11.28 6.70 13.78
C SER A 11 -12.16 7.28 14.89
N ASP A 12 -13.47 7.05 14.87
CA ASP A 12 -14.41 7.68 15.80
C ASP A 12 -14.21 7.12 17.21
N VAL A 13 -14.04 5.79 17.31
CA VAL A 13 -13.73 5.12 18.56
C VAL A 13 -12.39 5.60 19.13
N ARG A 14 -11.38 5.86 18.27
CA ARG A 14 -10.08 6.42 18.71
C ARG A 14 -10.19 7.87 19.16
N ALA A 15 -11.00 8.69 18.49
CA ALA A 15 -11.28 10.06 18.91
C ALA A 15 -11.97 10.07 20.28
N ALA A 16 -12.91 9.17 20.51
CA ALA A 16 -13.54 8.99 21.81
C ALA A 16 -12.52 8.56 22.88
N ILE A 17 -11.64 7.60 22.59
CA ILE A 17 -10.55 7.21 23.51
C ILE A 17 -9.67 8.43 23.85
N ARG A 18 -9.27 9.23 22.85
CA ARG A 18 -8.47 10.44 23.06
C ARG A 18 -9.16 11.43 23.99
N LEU A 19 -10.45 11.69 23.77
CA LEU A 19 -11.24 12.58 24.61
C LEU A 19 -11.35 12.06 26.06
N LEU A 20 -11.66 10.78 26.24
CA LEU A 20 -11.82 10.19 27.58
C LEU A 20 -10.48 10.15 28.34
N ASN A 21 -9.38 9.88 27.64
CA ASN A 21 -8.04 9.94 28.19
C ASN A 21 -7.65 11.38 28.60
N ALA A 22 -8.00 12.38 27.77
CA ALA A 22 -7.77 13.79 28.09
C ALA A 22 -8.61 14.29 29.27
N LYS A 23 -9.80 13.70 29.48
CA LYS A 23 -10.62 13.94 30.68
C LYS A 23 -10.06 13.29 31.96
N GLY A 24 -8.97 12.53 31.86
CA GLY A 24 -8.34 11.87 33.01
C GLY A 24 -9.03 10.57 33.45
N ILE A 25 -9.89 9.99 32.60
CA ILE A 25 -10.56 8.72 32.90
C ILE A 25 -9.51 7.61 32.87
N LYS A 26 -9.57 6.72 33.87
CA LYS A 26 -8.60 5.62 33.96
C LYS A 26 -8.75 4.69 32.75
N PRO A 27 -7.66 4.23 32.12
CA PRO A 27 -7.72 3.32 30.97
C PRO A 27 -8.49 2.01 31.20
N ILE A 28 -8.74 1.63 32.46
CA ILE A 28 -9.56 0.48 32.84
C ILE A 28 -11.07 0.72 32.70
N GLU A 29 -11.51 1.98 32.81
CA GLU A 29 -12.92 2.40 32.74
C GLU A 29 -13.34 2.77 31.31
N ILE A 30 -12.39 3.22 30.48
CA ILE A 30 -12.64 3.61 29.08
C ILE A 30 -13.32 2.51 28.24
N PRO A 31 -12.92 1.23 28.30
CA PRO A 31 -13.61 0.17 27.54
C PRO A 31 -15.10 0.05 27.89
N HIS A 32 -15.48 0.25 29.16
CA HIS A 32 -16.87 0.16 29.59
C HIS A 32 -17.72 1.27 28.97
N GLN A 33 -17.23 2.51 29.02
CA GLN A 33 -17.90 3.68 28.42
C GLN A 33 -18.00 3.57 26.90
N LEU A 34 -16.97 3.02 26.24
CA LEU A 34 -17.04 2.75 24.80
C LEU A 34 -18.09 1.70 24.47
N THR A 35 -18.23 0.67 25.30
CA THR A 35 -19.19 -0.42 25.10
C THR A 35 -20.63 0.06 25.24
N GLU A 36 -20.88 1.05 26.10
CA GLU A 36 -22.19 1.68 26.30
C GLU A 36 -22.65 2.48 25.06
N VAL A 37 -21.71 3.17 24.39
CA VAL A 37 -22.02 4.04 23.24
C VAL A 37 -21.97 3.29 21.91
N TYR A 38 -20.95 2.44 21.71
CA TYR A 38 -20.61 1.81 20.43
C TYR A 38 -20.85 0.28 20.42
N GLY A 39 -21.28 -0.30 21.54
CA GLY A 39 -21.52 -1.73 21.67
C GLY A 39 -20.27 -2.57 21.97
N LYS A 40 -20.50 -3.85 22.27
CA LYS A 40 -19.45 -4.81 22.70
C LYS A 40 -18.38 -5.10 21.64
N SER A 41 -18.69 -4.86 20.37
CA SER A 41 -17.80 -5.14 19.22
C SER A 41 -16.96 -3.95 18.76
N CYS A 42 -17.00 -2.81 19.47
CA CYS A 42 -16.35 -1.58 19.00
C CYS A 42 -14.81 -1.67 18.95
N MET A 43 -14.16 -2.18 20.01
CA MET A 43 -12.71 -2.31 20.08
C MET A 43 -12.27 -3.24 21.23
N ASP A 44 -11.25 -4.08 20.99
CA ASP A 44 -10.65 -4.90 22.04
C ASP A 44 -9.94 -4.05 23.12
N ILE A 45 -10.04 -4.48 24.38
CA ILE A 45 -9.46 -3.80 25.56
C ILE A 45 -7.95 -3.58 25.37
N LYS A 46 -7.24 -4.53 24.74
CA LYS A 46 -5.80 -4.39 24.45
C LYS A 46 -5.52 -3.20 23.54
N ASN A 47 -6.35 -2.99 22.52
CA ASN A 47 -6.23 -1.86 21.60
C ASN A 47 -6.58 -0.55 22.29
N VAL A 48 -7.62 -0.51 23.13
CA VAL A 48 -7.97 0.68 23.92
C VAL A 48 -6.79 1.12 24.79
N ARG A 49 -6.16 0.18 25.53
CA ARG A 49 -4.99 0.48 26.37
C ARG A 49 -3.78 0.93 25.56
N LYS A 50 -3.57 0.35 24.38
CA LYS A 50 -2.52 0.80 23.46
C LYS A 50 -2.74 2.27 23.08
N TRP A 51 -3.93 2.62 22.60
CA TRP A 51 -4.29 3.99 22.25
C TRP A 51 -4.15 4.98 23.41
N CYS A 52 -4.59 4.62 24.62
CA CYS A 52 -4.41 5.47 25.80
C CYS A 52 -2.93 5.82 26.03
N ARG A 53 -2.03 4.83 25.91
CA ARG A 53 -0.58 5.03 26.02
C ARG A 53 -0.03 5.88 24.87
N ASP A 54 -0.43 5.58 23.64
CA ASP A 54 0.04 6.33 22.46
C ASP A 54 -0.37 7.82 22.57
N PHE A 55 -1.57 8.11 23.08
CA PHE A 55 -2.03 9.48 23.34
C PHE A 55 -1.25 10.18 24.47
N VAL A 56 -0.82 9.46 25.51
CA VAL A 56 0.05 10.02 26.57
C VAL A 56 1.43 10.37 26.01
N VAL A 57 1.94 9.57 25.08
CA VAL A 57 3.23 9.81 24.40
C VAL A 57 3.14 10.96 23.37
N GLY A 58 1.94 11.46 23.07
CA GLY A 58 1.73 12.59 22.16
C GLY A 58 1.35 12.21 20.74
N HIS A 59 1.08 10.93 20.45
CA HIS A 59 0.54 10.55 19.14
C HIS A 59 -0.89 11.06 19.01
N THR A 60 -1.14 11.96 18.05
CA THR A 60 -2.45 12.59 17.86
C THR A 60 -3.21 12.07 16.63
N GLU A 61 -2.58 11.21 15.84
CA GLU A 61 -3.17 10.64 14.64
C GLU A 61 -4.25 9.63 14.97
N ILE A 62 -5.47 9.98 14.58
CA ILE A 62 -6.68 9.18 14.83
C ILE A 62 -6.94 8.22 13.65
N HIS A 63 -6.50 8.59 12.45
CA HIS A 63 -6.58 7.77 11.26
C HIS A 63 -5.49 6.69 11.28
N LEU A 64 -5.76 5.56 10.62
CA LEU A 64 -4.64 4.71 10.23
C LEU A 64 -3.84 5.51 9.21
N GLU A 65 -2.55 5.71 9.43
CA GLU A 65 -1.65 6.07 8.34
C GLU A 65 -1.86 5.05 7.22
N ASP A 66 -1.78 5.53 5.97
CA ASP A 66 -1.75 4.64 4.83
C ASP A 66 -0.63 3.63 5.07
N ARG A 67 -1.02 2.36 5.17
CA ARG A 67 -0.03 1.31 5.37
C ARG A 67 0.91 1.39 4.19
N SER A 68 2.20 1.57 4.46
CA SER A 68 3.23 1.36 3.46
C SER A 68 2.97 -0.02 2.88
N GLY A 69 2.52 -0.05 1.62
CA GLY A 69 2.18 -1.29 0.95
C GLY A 69 3.41 -2.17 0.78
N ARG A 70 3.28 -3.21 -0.04
CA ARG A 70 4.47 -3.95 -0.50
C ARG A 70 5.49 -2.94 -1.07
N PRO A 71 6.80 -3.05 -0.73
CA PRO A 71 7.80 -2.12 -1.22
C PRO A 71 7.66 -1.93 -2.74
N SER A 72 7.57 -0.68 -3.16
CA SER A 72 7.57 -0.33 -4.57
C SER A 72 8.90 -0.78 -5.18
N ILE A 73 8.87 -1.12 -6.46
CA ILE A 73 10.09 -1.26 -7.26
C ILE A 73 10.86 0.06 -7.15
N SER A 74 12.19 0.00 -6.96
CA SER A 74 13.03 1.19 -6.92
C SER A 74 13.05 1.88 -8.28
N ASP A 75 13.10 3.22 -8.26
CA ASP A 75 13.08 4.01 -9.48
C ASP A 75 14.32 3.74 -10.34
N GLU A 76 15.48 3.52 -9.72
CA GLU A 76 16.73 3.10 -10.39
C GLU A 76 16.56 1.82 -11.23
N THR A 77 15.84 0.83 -10.70
CA THR A 77 15.56 -0.42 -11.44
C THR A 77 14.63 -0.17 -12.62
N VAL A 78 13.65 0.72 -12.46
CA VAL A 78 12.72 1.07 -13.54
C VAL A 78 13.47 1.78 -14.67
N GLU A 79 14.33 2.75 -14.34
CA GLU A 79 15.15 3.49 -15.30
C GLU A 79 16.12 2.58 -16.06
N MET A 80 16.81 1.68 -15.37
CA MET A 80 17.73 0.72 -16.01
C MET A 80 16.99 -0.19 -17.01
N VAL A 81 15.84 -0.72 -16.62
CA VAL A 81 15.01 -1.55 -17.51
C VAL A 81 14.49 -0.75 -18.70
N GLU A 82 14.10 0.51 -18.49
CA GLU A 82 13.64 1.38 -19.57
C GLU A 82 14.75 1.70 -20.57
N GLN A 83 15.98 1.96 -20.09
CA GLN A 83 17.13 2.24 -20.94
C GLN A 83 17.43 1.07 -21.89
N ILE A 84 17.49 -0.15 -21.36
CA ILE A 84 17.72 -1.36 -22.16
C ILE A 84 16.62 -1.53 -23.22
N LEU A 85 15.36 -1.25 -22.86
CA LEU A 85 14.24 -1.32 -23.79
C LEU A 85 14.29 -0.24 -24.87
N ARG A 86 14.78 0.95 -24.55
CA ARG A 86 14.96 2.03 -25.53
C ARG A 86 16.02 1.67 -26.57
N GLU A 87 17.08 0.97 -26.15
CA GLU A 87 18.12 0.46 -27.05
C GLU A 87 17.62 -0.69 -27.93
N ASN A 88 16.87 -1.65 -27.37
CA ASN A 88 16.30 -2.76 -28.13
C ASN A 88 14.83 -3.04 -27.75
N ARG A 89 13.92 -2.58 -28.59
CA ARG A 89 12.46 -2.75 -28.42
C ARG A 89 11.96 -4.18 -28.61
N ARG A 90 12.78 -5.11 -29.12
CA ARG A 90 12.41 -6.52 -29.37
C ARG A 90 12.90 -7.48 -28.30
N ILE A 91 13.48 -6.97 -27.21
CA ILE A 91 14.04 -7.79 -26.13
C ILE A 91 12.96 -8.58 -25.37
N THR A 92 13.29 -9.79 -24.93
CA THR A 92 12.37 -10.61 -24.13
C THR A 92 12.54 -10.38 -22.63
N LEU A 93 11.56 -10.80 -21.84
CA LEU A 93 11.66 -10.77 -20.37
C LEU A 93 12.83 -11.63 -19.84
N ASP A 94 13.15 -12.73 -20.52
CA ASP A 94 14.25 -13.61 -20.12
C ASP A 94 15.61 -12.99 -20.43
N ASP A 95 15.73 -12.28 -21.55
CA ASP A 95 16.94 -11.50 -21.87
C ASP A 95 17.12 -10.36 -20.87
N LEU A 96 16.06 -9.64 -20.52
CA LEU A 96 16.10 -8.58 -19.49
C LEU A 96 16.55 -9.13 -18.13
N ARG A 97 16.11 -10.33 -17.75
CA ARG A 97 16.57 -11.00 -16.53
C ARG A 97 18.06 -11.34 -16.57
N ILE A 98 18.60 -11.70 -17.74
CA ILE A 98 20.02 -11.97 -17.91
C ILE A 98 20.84 -10.68 -17.81
N LEU A 99 20.35 -9.59 -18.38
CA LEU A 99 21.02 -8.28 -18.34
C LEU A 99 20.92 -7.60 -16.97
N VAL A 100 19.87 -7.89 -16.20
CA VAL A 100 19.64 -7.34 -14.86
C VAL A 100 19.46 -8.48 -13.85
N PRO A 101 20.55 -9.20 -13.48
CA PRO A 101 20.46 -10.40 -12.66
C PRO A 101 20.04 -10.12 -11.20
N GLU A 102 20.21 -8.88 -10.74
CA GLU A 102 19.81 -8.44 -9.39
C GLU A 102 18.28 -8.38 -9.21
N VAL A 103 17.53 -8.36 -10.32
CA VAL A 103 16.10 -8.13 -10.33
C VAL A 103 15.37 -9.39 -10.81
N SER A 104 14.38 -9.82 -10.03
CA SER A 104 13.59 -11.00 -10.40
C SER A 104 12.73 -10.76 -11.64
N ARG A 105 12.46 -11.83 -12.41
CA ARG A 105 11.60 -11.78 -13.60
C ARG A 105 10.23 -11.15 -13.34
N SER A 106 9.63 -11.41 -12.17
CA SER A 106 8.33 -10.85 -11.80
C SER A 106 8.41 -9.36 -11.49
N THR A 107 9.51 -8.91 -10.87
CA THR A 107 9.78 -7.48 -10.67
C THR A 107 9.96 -6.75 -11.99
N ILE A 108 10.71 -7.33 -12.94
CA ILE A 108 10.86 -6.76 -14.29
C ILE A 108 9.50 -6.65 -14.98
N HIS A 109 8.72 -7.72 -15.01
CA HIS A 109 7.37 -7.70 -15.59
C HIS A 109 6.48 -6.61 -14.97
N ARG A 110 6.56 -6.45 -13.65
CA ARG A 110 5.81 -5.42 -12.94
C ARG A 110 6.30 -4.00 -13.25
N ALA A 111 7.61 -3.79 -13.39
CA ALA A 111 8.17 -2.51 -13.82
C ALA A 111 7.64 -2.14 -15.22
N LEU A 112 7.61 -3.10 -16.15
CA LEU A 112 7.10 -2.87 -17.49
C LEU A 112 5.60 -2.55 -17.51
N SER A 113 4.79 -3.37 -16.85
CA SER A 113 3.33 -3.29 -16.97
C SER A 113 2.69 -2.25 -16.05
N GLU A 114 3.17 -2.11 -14.80
CA GLU A 114 2.56 -1.22 -13.81
C GLU A 114 3.22 0.16 -13.75
N LYS A 115 4.55 0.24 -13.86
CA LYS A 115 5.28 1.52 -13.76
C LYS A 115 5.42 2.22 -15.11
N LEU A 116 5.94 1.54 -16.11
CA LEU A 116 6.13 2.08 -17.47
C LEU A 116 4.89 1.96 -18.35
N GLN A 117 3.90 1.17 -17.94
CA GLN A 117 2.65 0.93 -18.67
C GLN A 117 2.86 0.40 -20.11
N TYR A 118 3.95 -0.34 -20.33
CA TYR A 118 4.25 -0.95 -21.61
C TYR A 118 3.41 -2.21 -21.84
N GLN A 119 3.02 -2.41 -23.10
CA GLN A 119 2.29 -3.59 -23.52
C GLN A 119 3.09 -4.35 -24.58
N LYS A 120 3.09 -5.68 -24.47
CA LYS A 120 3.67 -6.54 -25.50
C LYS A 120 2.74 -6.58 -26.71
N VAL A 121 3.24 -6.13 -27.86
CA VAL A 121 2.54 -6.20 -29.14
C VAL A 121 3.25 -7.16 -30.10
N CYS A 122 2.46 -7.84 -30.95
CA CYS A 122 3.03 -8.66 -32.02
C CYS A 122 3.57 -7.76 -33.13
N ALA A 123 4.72 -8.14 -33.71
CA ALA A 123 5.25 -7.46 -34.87
C ALA A 123 4.28 -7.59 -36.06
N ARG A 124 4.12 -6.51 -36.82
CA ARG A 124 3.32 -6.52 -38.05
C ARG A 124 4.12 -7.18 -39.17
N TRP A 125 3.48 -8.07 -39.92
CA TRP A 125 4.10 -8.70 -41.07
C TRP A 125 4.36 -7.67 -42.17
N VAL A 126 5.57 -7.65 -42.72
CA VAL A 126 5.98 -6.75 -43.80
C VAL A 126 6.20 -7.61 -45.06
N PRO A 127 5.37 -7.49 -46.11
CA PRO A 127 5.37 -8.41 -47.25
C PRO A 127 6.65 -8.43 -48.09
N ARG A 128 7.44 -7.37 -48.02
CA ARG A 128 8.65 -7.22 -48.83
C ARG A 128 9.66 -6.35 -48.10
N MET A 129 10.92 -6.78 -48.09
CA MET A 129 12.04 -5.94 -47.68
C MET A 129 12.28 -4.88 -48.76
N LEU A 130 12.23 -3.60 -48.41
CA LEU A 130 12.36 -2.49 -49.36
C LEU A 130 13.79 -2.33 -49.91
N THR A 131 14.75 -3.07 -49.36
CA THR A 131 16.13 -3.13 -49.86
C THR A 131 16.65 -4.56 -49.84
N GLU A 132 16.82 -5.11 -51.04
CA GLU A 132 17.88 -6.05 -51.41
C GLU A 132 18.09 -5.86 -52.92
N LYS A 133 19.10 -5.06 -53.28
CA LYS A 133 19.72 -5.08 -54.61
C LYS A 133 21.24 -4.99 -54.41
N PRO A 134 22.01 -5.76 -55.20
CA PRO A 134 23.45 -5.92 -55.04
C PRO A 134 24.24 -4.63 -55.28
#